data_AF-A0A969C5P8-F1
#
_entry.id   AF-A0A969C5P8-F1
#
_cell.length_a   1.000
_cell.length_b   1.000
_cell.length_c   1.000
_cell.angle_alpha   90.00
_cell.angle_beta   90.00
_cell.angle_gamma   90.00
#
_symmetry.space_group_name_H-M   'P 1'
#
loop_
_entity.id
_entity.type
_entity.pdbx_description
1 polymer ?
#
loop_
_entity_poly.entity_id
_entity_poly.type
_entity_poly.pdbx_seq_one_letter_code
_entity_poly.pdbx_strand_id
1 'polypeptide(L)' 'GRLYVLSLKDGKELWNYEIGQPITSSPAVASGKVVVGSEDGSVYCFGVRAK' A
#
# COMPACT_ATOMS: atom_id res chain seq x y z
N GLY A 1 2.70 -8.80 6.28
CA GLY A 1 3.44 -8.09 5.22
C GLY A 1 3.08 -6.63 5.29
N ARG A 2 4.06 -5.74 5.16
CA ARG A 2 3.86 -4.30 5.42
C ARG A 2 4.02 -3.47 4.16
N LEU A 3 3.04 -2.62 3.90
CA LEU A 3 3.11 -1.60 2.87
C LEU A 3 3.68 -0.31 3.47
N TYR A 4 4.73 0.23 2.86
CA TYR A 4 5.32 1.52 3.22
C TYR A 4 5.10 2.51 2.08
N VAL A 5 4.75 3.74 2.43
CA VAL A 5 4.72 4.85 1.49
C VAL A 5 5.74 5.88 1.91
N LEU A 6 6.65 6.19 1.00
CA LEU A 6 7.79 7.06 1.24
C LEU A 6 7.67 8.35 0.42
N SER A 7 8.18 9.43 0.97
CA SER A 7 8.41 10.70 0.29
C SER A 7 9.43 10.51 -0.82
N LEU A 8 9.09 10.89 -2.06
CA LEU A 8 10.02 10.85 -3.18
C LEU A 8 11.18 11.84 -3.03
N LYS A 9 11.03 12.88 -2.20
CA LYS A 9 12.03 13.94 -2.05
C LYS A 9 13.22 13.49 -1.21
N ASP A 10 12.94 12.78 -0.12
CA ASP A 10 13.92 12.49 0.94
C ASP A 10 13.82 11.07 1.52
N GLY A 11 12.95 10.21 0.96
CA GLY A 11 12.80 8.83 1.38
C GLY A 11 12.13 8.65 2.75
N LYS A 12 11.67 9.74 3.39
CA LYS A 12 11.00 9.65 4.69
C LYS A 12 9.67 8.92 4.56
N GLU A 13 9.37 8.11 5.56
CA GLU A 13 8.08 7.46 5.66
C GLU A 13 6.95 8.50 5.82
N LEU A 14 5.94 8.43 4.96
CA LEU A 14 4.71 9.20 5.06
C LEU A 14 3.67 8.46 5.89
N TRP A 15 3.51 7.15 5.62
CA TRP A 15 2.70 6.23 6.40
C TRP A 15 3.05 4.78 6.05
N ASN A 16 2.60 3.85 6.88
CA ASN A 16 2.69 2.42 6.63
C ASN A 16 1.42 1.70 7.10
N TYR A 17 1.18 0.49 6.59
CA TYR A 17 0.07 -0.36 7.01
C TYR A 17 0.48 -1.84 7.03
N GLU A 18 0.16 -2.53 8.13
CA GLU A 18 0.40 -3.98 8.30
C GLU A 18 -0.83 -4.76 7.83
N ILE A 19 -0.66 -5.58 6.78
CA ILE A 19 -1.71 -6.41 6.21
C ILE A 19 -1.84 -7.75 6.98
N GLY A 20 -0.81 -8.16 7.71
CA GLY A 20 -0.82 -9.39 8.51
C GLY A 20 -0.27 -10.62 7.78
N GLN A 21 -0.56 -10.78 6.49
CA GLN A 21 0.06 -11.81 5.62
C GLN A 21 1.04 -11.20 4.59
N PRO A 22 1.94 -11.98 3.96
CA PRO A 22 2.87 -11.46 2.96
C PRO A 22 2.17 -10.73 1.81
N ILE A 23 2.80 -9.66 1.32
CA ILE A 23 2.41 -8.99 0.08
C ILE A 23 3.26 -9.62 -1.02
N THR A 24 2.63 -10.35 -1.93
CA THR A 24 3.32 -11.12 -2.98
C THR A 24 3.19 -10.51 -4.36
N SER A 25 2.27 -9.56 -4.54
CA SER A 25 2.13 -8.82 -5.80
C SER A 25 3.07 -7.61 -5.85
N SER A 26 3.35 -7.12 -7.06
CA SER A 26 3.82 -5.74 -7.24
C SER A 26 2.69 -4.75 -6.89
N PRO A 27 3.00 -3.56 -6.36
CA PRO A 27 2.01 -2.50 -6.17
C PRO A 27 1.59 -1.89 -7.51
N ALA A 28 0.29 -1.60 -7.67
CA ALA A 28 -0.25 -0.87 -8.80
C ALA A 28 -0.82 0.49 -8.36
N VAL A 29 -0.61 1.54 -9.16
CA VAL A 29 -1.07 2.91 -8.87
C VAL A 29 -1.97 3.42 -9.98
N ALA A 30 -3.21 3.76 -9.65
CA ALA A 30 -4.17 4.34 -10.59
C ALA A 30 -5.21 5.18 -9.87
N SER A 31 -5.66 6.30 -10.47
CA SER A 31 -6.74 7.15 -9.93
C SER A 31 -6.56 7.53 -8.45
N GLY A 32 -5.32 7.88 -8.06
CA GLY A 32 -4.97 8.27 -6.70
C GLY A 32 -5.06 7.15 -5.67
N LYS A 33 -5.02 5.88 -6.11
CA LYS A 33 -5.09 4.68 -5.26
C LYS A 33 -3.89 3.78 -5.49
N VAL A 34 -3.51 3.05 -4.44
CA VAL A 34 -2.49 2.00 -4.44
C VAL A 34 -3.19 0.67 -4.19
N VAL A 35 -2.93 -0.32 -5.03
CA VAL A 35 -3.52 -1.67 -4.92
C VAL A 35 -2.42 -2.71 -4.78
N VAL A 36 -2.61 -3.65 -3.85
CA VAL A 36 -1.71 -4.80 -3.61
C VAL A 36 -2.50 -6.06 -3.31
N GLY A 37 -1.98 -7.22 -3.70
CA GLY A 37 -2.49 -8.54 -3.33
C GLY A 37 -1.67 -9.16 -2.20
N SER A 38 -2.36 -9.86 -1.29
CA SER A 38 -1.74 -10.58 -0.17
C SER A 38 -2.04 -12.08 -0.22
N GLU A 39 -1.21 -12.88 0.45
CA GLU A 39 -1.39 -14.34 0.57
C GLU A 39 -2.61 -14.74 1.41
N ASP A 40 -3.26 -13.82 2.12
CA ASP A 40 -4.56 -14.07 2.74
C ASP A 40 -5.73 -14.20 1.73
N GLY A 41 -5.44 -14.05 0.43
CA GLY A 41 -6.43 -14.13 -0.64
C GLY A 41 -7.18 -12.83 -0.90
N SER A 42 -6.86 -11.74 -0.19
CA SER A 42 -7.50 -10.44 -0.35
C SER A 42 -6.69 -9.49 -1.23
N VAL A 43 -7.41 -8.56 -1.87
CA VAL A 43 -6.84 -7.41 -2.57
C VAL A 43 -7.10 -6.17 -1.74
N TYR A 44 -6.04 -5.45 -1.39
CA TYR A 44 -6.09 -4.25 -0.57
C TYR A 44 -5.99 -3.01 -1.46
N CYS A 45 -6.83 -2.02 -1.20
CA CYS A 45 -6.83 -0.74 -1.90
C CYS A 45 -6.70 0.42 -0.91
N PHE A 46 -5.68 1.24 -1.10
CA PHE A 46 -5.39 2.41 -0.27
C PHE A 46 -5.57 3.67 -1.09
N GLY A 47 -6.16 4.71 -0.51
CA GLY A 47 -6.36 6.00 -1.17
C GLY A 47 -6.49 7.12 -0.14
N VAL A 48 -6.75 8.33 -0.63
CA VAL A 48 -7.07 9.44 0.27
C VAL A 48 -8.36 9.14 1.02
N ARG A 49 -8.36 9.41 2.33
CA ARG A 49 -9.59 9.36 3.12
C ARG A 49 -10.55 10.40 2.54
N ALA A 50 -11.72 9.96 2.08
CA ALA A 50 -12.80 10.87 1.73
C ALA A 50 -13.20 11.65 2.99
N LYS A 51 -13.50 12.94 2.83
CA LYS A 51 -14.06 13.77 3.90
C LYS A 51 -15.47 13.33 4.23
#